data_AF-T0ZJK7-F1
#
_entry.id   AF-T0ZJK7-F1
#
_cell.length_a   1.000
_cell.length_b   1.000
_cell.length_c   1.000
_cell.angle_alpha   90.00
_cell.angle_beta   90.00
_cell.angle_gamma   90.00
#
_symmetry.space_group_name_H-M   'P 1'
#
loop_
_entity.id
_entity.type
_entity.pdbx_description
1 polymer ?
#
loop_
_entity_poly.entity_id
_entity_poly.type
_entity_poly.pdbx_seq_one_letter_code
_entity_poly.pdbx_strand_id
1 'polypeptide(L)'
;KINWSDAIFGYAMGDQNQDLSFSEVDDTGNIPKCVVVGDSFDWEETVRPNIPWSETVIYETHVKGSTYLRRDLPENTRGTYAGLSSDNMINYLLDLGITAVEIMPIQHRIDNKMLVENGLNNYWGYNTIGFFAPDIRFSSDEAPGRQVVEFKKMVKKLHENRIEVIMDVVYNHTAEGNQLGPTVSFRGLDNPAYYRLNEENPRYYNDFTGTGNSLDVSHPQVLQLIMDSLRYWVSIMHVDGFRFDLAATLARQFYAVDRLSAFFDVIHQDPVVSEVKLIAEPWDVGPGGYQVGN
;
A
#
# COMPACT_ATOMS: atom_id res chain seq x y z
N LYS A 1 2.09 -12.41 -9.57
CA LYS A 1 0.71 -12.59 -9.05
C LYS A 1 0.66 -13.90 -8.29
N ILE A 2 -0.22 -14.03 -7.30
CA ILE A 2 -0.50 -15.32 -6.67
C ILE A 2 -1.30 -16.20 -7.63
N ASN A 3 -0.95 -17.48 -7.70
CA ASN A 3 -1.77 -18.51 -8.32
C ASN A 3 -2.59 -19.19 -7.21
N TRP A 4 -3.88 -18.88 -7.11
CA TRP A 4 -4.73 -19.39 -6.04
C TRP A 4 -4.89 -20.91 -6.12
N SER A 5 -4.56 -21.59 -5.02
CA SER A 5 -4.77 -23.01 -4.79
C SER A 5 -4.91 -23.26 -3.29
N ASP A 6 -5.20 -24.49 -2.89
CA ASP A 6 -5.23 -24.85 -1.46
C ASP A 6 -3.82 -24.87 -0.83
N ALA A 7 -2.76 -24.86 -1.62
CA ALA A 7 -1.38 -24.90 -1.13
C ALA A 7 -0.98 -23.65 -0.33
N ILE A 8 -1.56 -22.49 -0.64
CA ILE A 8 -1.19 -21.22 0.02
C ILE A 8 -1.84 -21.02 1.41
N PHE A 9 -2.53 -22.04 1.91
CA PHE A 9 -3.12 -22.06 3.24
C PHE A 9 -2.29 -22.94 4.15
N GLY A 10 -1.94 -22.45 5.35
CA GLY A 10 -1.21 -23.23 6.36
C GLY A 10 -2.01 -24.39 6.96
N TYR A 11 -3.25 -24.60 6.51
CA TYR A 11 -4.19 -25.60 7.01
C TYR A 11 -4.89 -26.30 5.83
N ALA A 12 -5.45 -27.48 6.08
CA ALA A 12 -6.12 -28.25 5.04
C ALA A 12 -7.50 -27.64 4.73
N MET A 13 -7.67 -27.16 3.49
CA MET A 13 -8.94 -26.59 3.05
C MET A 13 -10.07 -27.63 3.13
N GLY A 14 -11.16 -27.28 3.82
CA GLY A 14 -12.32 -28.17 4.03
C GLY A 14 -12.20 -29.13 5.22
N ASP A 15 -11.09 -29.10 5.98
CA ASP A 15 -10.97 -29.88 7.21
C ASP A 15 -11.96 -29.40 8.28
N GLN A 16 -12.51 -30.33 9.06
CA GLN A 16 -13.47 -30.02 10.13
C GLN A 16 -12.85 -29.16 11.24
N ASN A 17 -11.54 -29.27 11.44
CA ASN A 17 -10.78 -28.48 12.41
C ASN A 17 -10.36 -27.11 11.85
N GLN A 18 -10.64 -26.81 10.58
CA GLN A 18 -10.33 -25.53 9.93
C GLN A 18 -8.84 -25.16 10.06
N ASP A 19 -8.53 -23.94 10.51
CA ASP A 19 -7.18 -23.42 10.76
C ASP A 19 -6.40 -24.13 11.88
N LEU A 20 -7.03 -25.05 12.63
CA LEU A 20 -6.32 -25.92 13.58
C LEU A 20 -5.77 -27.19 12.92
N SER A 21 -6.16 -27.48 11.67
CA SER A 21 -5.48 -28.49 10.87
C SER A 21 -4.15 -27.95 10.35
N PHE A 22 -3.30 -28.83 9.85
CA PHE A 22 -2.00 -28.48 9.30
C PHE A 22 -1.88 -28.98 7.86
N SER A 23 -1.39 -28.13 6.96
CA SER A 23 -1.10 -28.49 5.57
C SER A 23 0.41 -28.59 5.35
N GLU A 24 0.85 -29.72 4.79
CA GLU A 24 2.24 -29.94 4.35
C GLU A 24 2.44 -29.68 2.84
N VAL A 25 1.42 -29.14 2.16
CA VAL A 25 1.47 -28.93 0.71
C VAL A 25 2.41 -27.77 0.37
N ASP A 26 3.36 -28.02 -0.53
CA ASP A 26 4.30 -27.01 -1.03
C ASP A 26 3.59 -25.93 -1.87
N ASP A 27 3.77 -24.67 -1.50
CA ASP A 27 3.19 -23.49 -2.15
C ASP A 27 4.16 -22.76 -3.09
N THR A 28 5.36 -23.32 -3.33
CA THR A 28 6.43 -22.69 -4.11
C THR A 28 5.96 -22.29 -5.51
N GLY A 29 5.10 -23.10 -6.14
CA GLY A 29 4.52 -22.81 -7.46
C GLY A 29 3.41 -21.75 -7.45
N ASN A 30 2.96 -21.32 -6.27
CA ASN A 30 1.78 -20.47 -6.09
C ASN A 30 2.13 -19.06 -5.62
N ILE A 31 3.22 -18.90 -4.87
CA ILE A 31 3.64 -17.63 -4.28
C ILE A 31 4.61 -16.88 -5.21
N PRO A 32 4.38 -15.57 -5.51
CA PRO A 32 5.33 -14.76 -6.25
C PRO A 32 6.65 -14.64 -5.49
N LYS A 33 7.75 -14.56 -6.22
CA LYS A 33 9.09 -14.46 -5.62
C LYS A 33 9.49 -13.01 -5.43
N CYS A 34 10.20 -12.72 -4.34
CA CYS A 34 10.86 -11.44 -4.13
C CYS A 34 11.99 -11.26 -5.15
N VAL A 35 12.21 -10.02 -5.56
CA VAL A 35 13.22 -9.66 -6.56
C VAL A 35 14.17 -8.67 -5.92
N VAL A 36 15.47 -8.97 -5.96
CA VAL A 36 16.51 -8.01 -5.57
C VAL A 36 16.58 -6.93 -6.63
N VAL A 37 16.41 -5.68 -6.21
CA VAL A 37 16.49 -4.50 -7.08
C VAL A 37 17.71 -3.66 -6.71
N GLY A 38 18.25 -2.94 -7.68
CA GLY A 38 19.31 -1.96 -7.43
C GLY A 38 18.73 -0.61 -7.02
N ASP A 39 19.47 0.13 -6.20
CA ASP A 39 19.05 1.45 -5.74
C ASP A 39 19.37 2.58 -6.73
N SER A 40 20.29 2.34 -7.67
CA SER A 40 20.76 3.36 -8.61
C SER A 40 19.66 3.78 -9.60
N PHE A 41 19.29 5.06 -9.52
CA PHE A 41 18.44 5.74 -10.47
C PHE A 41 18.91 7.19 -10.58
N ASP A 42 19.07 7.68 -11.80
CA ASP A 42 19.54 9.04 -12.05
C ASP A 42 18.35 10.02 -12.02
N TRP A 43 18.20 10.72 -10.90
CA TRP A 43 17.23 11.80 -10.73
C TRP A 43 17.64 13.08 -11.49
N GLU A 44 18.84 13.13 -12.08
CA GLU A 44 19.43 14.32 -12.71
C GLU A 44 19.32 15.53 -11.75
N GLU A 45 18.89 16.69 -12.24
CA GLU A 45 18.70 17.91 -11.44
C GLU A 45 17.27 18.03 -10.88
N THR A 46 16.49 16.95 -10.90
CA THR A 46 15.08 16.99 -10.47
C THR A 46 14.98 17.18 -8.96
N VAL A 47 14.22 18.18 -8.55
CA VAL A 47 13.96 18.51 -7.14
C VAL A 47 12.48 18.37 -6.82
N ARG A 48 12.19 18.10 -5.55
CA ARG A 48 10.81 18.07 -5.04
C ARG A 48 10.12 19.42 -5.25
N PRO A 49 8.86 19.45 -5.74
CA PRO A 49 8.14 20.69 -5.98
C PRO A 49 7.90 21.53 -4.71
N ASN A 50 7.66 20.87 -3.56
CA ASN A 50 7.40 21.49 -2.25
C ASN A 50 6.34 22.60 -2.31
N ILE A 51 5.19 22.31 -2.93
CA ILE A 51 4.08 23.25 -3.05
C ILE A 51 3.47 23.49 -1.67
N PRO A 52 3.31 24.75 -1.21
CA PRO A 52 2.69 25.02 0.09
C PRO A 52 1.26 24.48 0.17
N TRP A 53 0.82 24.08 1.36
CA TRP A 53 -0.56 23.61 1.59
C TRP A 53 -1.62 24.61 1.12
N SER A 54 -1.37 25.92 1.24
CA SER A 54 -2.29 26.99 0.81
C SER A 54 -2.46 27.08 -0.71
N GLU A 55 -1.55 26.51 -1.48
CA GLU A 55 -1.57 26.49 -2.94
C GLU A 55 -1.91 25.10 -3.49
N THR A 56 -2.06 24.11 -2.62
CA THR A 56 -2.22 22.71 -3.01
C THR A 56 -3.64 22.45 -3.55
N VAL A 57 -3.72 21.86 -4.74
CA VAL A 57 -4.94 21.32 -5.34
C VAL A 57 -4.69 19.84 -5.66
N ILE A 58 -5.36 18.96 -4.90
CA ILE A 58 -5.19 17.50 -4.99
C ILE A 58 -6.10 16.93 -6.08
N TYR A 59 -5.55 16.04 -6.89
CA TYR A 59 -6.27 15.26 -7.89
C TYR A 59 -6.14 13.77 -7.59
N GLU A 60 -7.18 13.18 -6.98
CA GLU A 60 -7.23 11.73 -6.76
C GLU A 60 -7.35 10.99 -8.09
N THR A 61 -6.51 9.98 -8.29
CA THR A 61 -6.47 9.24 -9.56
C THR A 61 -6.04 7.80 -9.41
N HIS A 62 -6.62 6.93 -10.23
CA HIS A 62 -6.19 5.55 -10.35
C HIS A 62 -5.17 5.41 -11.50
N VAL A 63 -3.98 4.87 -11.23
CA VAL A 63 -2.91 4.71 -12.24
C VAL A 63 -3.42 4.05 -13.53
N LYS A 64 -4.10 2.91 -13.39
CA LYS A 64 -4.79 2.27 -14.53
C LYS A 64 -5.90 3.12 -15.16
N GLY A 65 -6.93 3.47 -14.39
CA GLY A 65 -8.15 4.10 -14.92
C GLY A 65 -7.93 5.42 -15.64
N SER A 66 -6.97 6.21 -15.17
CA SER A 66 -6.65 7.54 -15.72
C SER A 66 -6.21 7.54 -17.17
N THR A 67 -5.59 6.45 -17.63
CA THR A 67 -4.97 6.38 -18.96
C THR A 67 -5.37 5.17 -19.78
N TYR A 68 -6.10 4.20 -19.23
CA TYR A 68 -6.39 2.93 -19.92
C TYR A 68 -7.11 3.09 -21.27
N LEU A 69 -8.03 4.06 -21.37
CA LEU A 69 -8.82 4.32 -22.59
C LEU A 69 -8.27 5.48 -23.44
N ARG A 70 -7.10 6.02 -23.10
CA ARG A 70 -6.50 7.18 -23.79
C ARG A 70 -5.85 6.77 -25.11
N ARG A 71 -6.59 6.95 -26.21
CA ARG A 71 -6.15 6.56 -27.56
C ARG A 71 -4.98 7.39 -28.10
N ASP A 72 -4.74 8.55 -27.50
CA ASP A 72 -3.62 9.43 -27.76
C ASP A 72 -2.29 8.93 -27.17
N LEU A 73 -2.32 7.84 -26.38
CA LEU A 73 -1.13 7.16 -25.85
C LEU A 73 -0.86 5.85 -26.61
N PRO A 74 0.41 5.39 -26.70
CA PRO A 74 0.75 4.04 -27.13
C PRO A 74 0.02 2.98 -26.30
N GLU A 75 -0.47 1.93 -26.93
CA GLU A 75 -1.33 0.93 -26.28
C GLU A 75 -0.66 0.26 -25.08
N ASN A 76 0.66 0.01 -25.16
CA ASN A 76 1.44 -0.66 -24.13
C ASN A 76 1.76 0.21 -22.90
N THR A 77 1.50 1.52 -22.93
CA THR A 77 1.68 2.40 -21.77
C THR A 77 0.36 2.81 -21.13
N ARG A 78 -0.78 2.45 -21.73
CA ARG A 78 -2.10 2.79 -21.21
C ARG A 78 -2.36 2.05 -19.90
N GLY A 79 -2.68 2.82 -18.86
CA GLY A 79 -2.96 2.31 -17.53
C GLY A 79 -1.73 1.88 -16.74
N THR A 80 -0.56 2.43 -17.08
CA THR A 80 0.72 2.17 -16.41
C THR A 80 1.29 3.47 -15.83
N TYR A 81 2.36 3.36 -15.02
CA TYR A 81 3.11 4.51 -14.52
C TYR A 81 3.63 5.38 -15.68
N ALA A 82 4.18 4.76 -16.73
CA ALA A 82 4.61 5.48 -17.94
C ALA A 82 3.46 6.22 -18.65
N GLY A 83 2.25 5.67 -18.63
CA GLY A 83 1.06 6.35 -19.16
C GLY A 83 0.70 7.58 -18.35
N LEU A 84 0.70 7.47 -17.02
CA LEU A 84 0.33 8.55 -16.11
C LEU A 84 1.30 9.75 -16.21
N SER A 85 2.59 9.49 -16.44
CA SER A 85 3.60 10.53 -16.68
C SER A 85 3.90 10.79 -18.16
N SER A 86 3.01 10.43 -19.07
CA SER A 86 3.17 10.78 -20.49
C SER A 86 2.98 12.28 -20.70
N ASP A 87 3.60 12.84 -21.73
CA ASP A 87 3.49 14.29 -22.03
C ASP A 87 2.02 14.73 -22.22
N ASN A 88 1.18 13.88 -22.83
CA ASN A 88 -0.24 14.19 -22.99
C ASN A 88 -1.00 14.21 -21.66
N MET A 89 -0.66 13.33 -20.71
CA MET A 89 -1.26 13.38 -19.38
C MET A 89 -0.77 14.58 -18.59
N ILE A 90 0.52 14.89 -18.66
CA ILE A 90 1.09 16.05 -17.98
C ILE A 90 0.47 17.34 -18.49
N ASN A 91 0.38 17.52 -19.81
CA ASN A 91 -0.30 18.68 -20.40
C ASN A 91 -1.74 18.79 -19.90
N TYR A 92 -2.47 17.67 -19.84
CA TYR A 92 -3.83 17.65 -19.28
C TYR A 92 -3.87 18.08 -17.80
N LEU A 93 -2.96 17.58 -16.96
CA LEU A 93 -2.91 17.93 -15.54
C LEU A 93 -2.55 19.41 -15.33
N LEU A 94 -1.62 19.93 -16.13
CA LEU A 94 -1.24 21.35 -16.12
C LEU A 94 -2.39 22.24 -16.59
N ASP A 95 -3.08 21.87 -17.67
CA ASP A 95 -4.25 22.59 -18.18
C ASP A 95 -5.41 22.59 -17.18
N LEU A 96 -5.58 21.49 -16.43
CA LEU A 96 -6.56 21.39 -15.35
C LEU A 96 -6.19 22.28 -14.15
N GLY A 97 -4.91 22.60 -13.97
CA GLY A 97 -4.41 23.48 -12.91
C GLY A 97 -4.24 22.81 -11.55
N ILE A 98 -4.04 21.49 -11.51
CA ILE A 98 -3.77 20.75 -10.27
C ILE A 98 -2.29 20.91 -9.88
N THR A 99 -1.97 20.68 -8.61
CA THR A 99 -0.58 20.77 -8.12
C THR A 99 -0.07 19.46 -7.54
N ALA A 100 -0.96 18.55 -7.16
CA ALA A 100 -0.62 17.25 -6.62
C ALA A 100 -1.55 16.17 -7.20
N VAL A 101 -0.99 15.03 -7.56
CA VAL A 101 -1.76 13.81 -7.82
C VAL A 101 -1.75 12.94 -6.57
N GLU A 102 -2.93 12.53 -6.11
CA GLU A 102 -3.07 11.49 -5.08
C GLU A 102 -3.36 10.17 -5.78
N ILE A 103 -2.37 9.28 -5.82
CA ILE A 103 -2.50 8.00 -6.49
C ILE A 103 -3.10 6.97 -5.54
N MET A 104 -4.19 6.33 -5.99
CA MET A 104 -4.79 5.16 -5.30
C MET A 104 -3.72 4.07 -5.05
N PRO A 105 -3.95 3.12 -4.11
CA PRO A 105 -2.89 2.25 -3.62
C PRO A 105 -2.06 1.55 -4.70
N ILE A 106 -0.76 1.82 -4.66
CA ILE A 106 0.24 1.21 -5.56
C ILE A 106 1.21 0.28 -4.84
N GLN A 107 1.08 0.07 -3.53
CA GLN A 107 1.86 -0.95 -2.84
C GLN A 107 1.44 -2.35 -3.33
N HIS A 108 2.37 -3.29 -3.39
CA HIS A 108 2.10 -4.61 -3.96
C HIS A 108 1.00 -5.31 -3.17
N ARG A 109 -0.02 -5.77 -3.88
CA ARG A 109 -1.27 -6.24 -3.30
C ARG A 109 -1.64 -7.62 -3.86
N ILE A 110 -2.48 -8.34 -3.14
CA ILE A 110 -3.03 -9.63 -3.59
C ILE A 110 -4.52 -9.48 -3.94
N ASP A 111 -4.97 -10.12 -5.01
CA ASP A 111 -6.41 -10.25 -5.31
C ASP A 111 -7.05 -11.24 -4.32
N ASN A 112 -8.09 -10.80 -3.60
CA ASN A 112 -8.84 -11.66 -2.66
C ASN A 112 -9.38 -12.92 -3.35
N LYS A 113 -9.33 -14.08 -2.67
CA LYS A 113 -9.84 -15.37 -3.19
C LYS A 113 -11.25 -15.27 -3.73
N MET A 114 -12.17 -14.68 -2.95
CA MET A 114 -13.56 -14.50 -3.34
C MET A 114 -13.71 -13.73 -4.66
N LEU A 115 -12.89 -12.70 -4.90
CA LEU A 115 -12.92 -11.97 -6.17
C LEU A 115 -12.44 -12.86 -7.31
N VAL A 116 -11.32 -13.56 -7.13
CA VAL A 116 -10.74 -14.45 -8.15
C VAL A 116 -11.71 -15.58 -8.52
N GLU A 117 -12.36 -16.20 -7.54
CA GLU A 117 -13.36 -17.27 -7.75
C GLU A 117 -14.59 -16.78 -8.53
N ASN A 118 -14.91 -15.49 -8.42
CA ASN A 118 -16.00 -14.86 -9.19
C ASN A 118 -15.53 -14.25 -10.52
N GLY A 119 -14.30 -14.52 -10.96
CA GLY A 119 -13.73 -13.95 -12.19
C GLY A 119 -13.49 -12.43 -12.12
N LEU A 120 -13.44 -11.88 -10.90
CA LEU A 120 -13.17 -10.48 -10.61
C LEU A 120 -11.71 -10.27 -10.19
N ASN A 121 -11.31 -9.01 -10.13
CA ASN A 121 -10.05 -8.58 -9.52
C ASN A 121 -10.33 -7.41 -8.57
N ASN A 122 -9.46 -7.21 -7.60
CA ASN A 122 -9.49 -6.01 -6.81
C ASN A 122 -9.06 -4.85 -7.74
N TYR A 123 -9.88 -3.84 -7.96
CA TYR A 123 -9.46 -2.75 -8.85
C TYR A 123 -8.56 -1.78 -8.08
N TRP A 124 -9.10 -1.24 -6.98
CA TRP A 124 -8.53 -0.14 -6.20
C TRP A 124 -7.16 -0.41 -5.58
N GLY A 125 -6.88 -1.61 -5.08
CA GLY A 125 -5.56 -1.93 -4.51
C GLY A 125 -5.49 -2.00 -3.00
N TYR A 126 -6.54 -1.65 -2.24
CA TYR A 126 -6.61 -1.72 -0.78
C TYR A 126 -6.60 -3.15 -0.23
N ASN A 127 -5.50 -3.88 -0.43
CA ASN A 127 -5.27 -5.23 0.07
C ASN A 127 -3.77 -5.58 -0.02
N THR A 128 -2.96 -4.75 0.64
CA THR A 128 -1.49 -4.73 0.52
C THR A 128 -0.82 -5.94 1.18
N ILE A 129 0.30 -6.39 0.61
CA ILE A 129 1.19 -7.39 1.24
C ILE A 129 2.67 -6.98 1.17
N GLY A 130 3.07 -6.20 0.15
CA GLY A 130 4.44 -5.73 -0.03
C GLY A 130 4.52 -4.21 0.12
N PHE A 131 4.78 -3.73 1.34
CA PHE A 131 4.79 -2.29 1.65
C PHE A 131 5.82 -1.46 0.88
N PHE A 132 6.91 -2.08 0.42
CA PHE A 132 8.02 -1.41 -0.29
C PHE A 132 7.96 -1.56 -1.80
N ALA A 133 7.16 -2.49 -2.31
CA ALA A 133 7.16 -2.83 -3.73
C ALA A 133 6.03 -2.10 -4.45
N PRO A 134 6.30 -1.31 -5.51
CA PRO A 134 5.26 -0.84 -6.40
C PRO A 134 4.53 -2.01 -7.05
N ASP A 135 3.24 -1.85 -7.32
CA ASP A 135 2.43 -2.89 -7.95
C ASP A 135 2.87 -3.07 -9.40
N ILE A 136 3.34 -4.27 -9.71
CA ILE A 136 3.82 -4.67 -11.02
C ILE A 136 2.74 -4.56 -12.11
N ARG A 137 1.44 -4.61 -11.73
CA ARG A 137 0.32 -4.49 -12.69
C ARG A 137 0.24 -3.11 -13.36
N PHE A 138 0.91 -2.11 -12.79
CA PHE A 138 0.98 -0.76 -13.34
C PHE A 138 2.32 -0.48 -14.02
N SER A 139 3.17 -1.48 -14.22
CA SER A 139 4.37 -1.38 -15.05
C SER A 139 4.02 -1.69 -16.51
N SER A 140 4.54 -0.90 -17.45
CA SER A 140 4.51 -1.23 -18.88
C SER A 140 5.59 -2.25 -19.27
N ASP A 141 6.64 -2.37 -18.45
CA ASP A 141 7.71 -3.33 -18.59
C ASP A 141 7.46 -4.51 -17.62
N GLU A 142 7.23 -5.69 -18.17
CA GLU A 142 6.91 -6.90 -17.40
C GLU A 142 8.15 -7.54 -16.76
N ALA A 143 9.36 -7.09 -17.08
CA ALA A 143 10.55 -7.70 -16.51
C ALA A 143 10.65 -7.44 -14.98
N PRO A 144 11.11 -8.43 -14.19
CA PRO A 144 11.20 -8.31 -12.74
C PRO A 144 11.98 -7.07 -12.27
N GLY A 145 11.39 -6.27 -11.39
CA GLY A 145 12.01 -5.08 -10.79
C GLY A 145 11.83 -3.80 -11.61
N ARG A 146 11.34 -3.89 -12.85
CA ARG A 146 11.15 -2.72 -13.73
C ARG A 146 10.06 -1.78 -13.27
N GLN A 147 9.08 -2.27 -12.50
CA GLN A 147 8.07 -1.45 -11.86
C GLN A 147 8.67 -0.39 -10.92
N VAL A 148 9.82 -0.66 -10.30
CA VAL A 148 10.53 0.32 -9.45
C VAL A 148 11.10 1.45 -10.31
N VAL A 149 11.77 1.09 -11.41
CA VAL A 149 12.37 2.07 -12.33
C VAL A 149 11.30 2.91 -13.02
N GLU A 150 10.22 2.28 -13.48
CA GLU A 150 9.13 3.00 -14.15
C GLU A 150 8.39 3.95 -13.19
N PHE A 151 8.17 3.55 -11.93
CA PHE A 151 7.63 4.43 -10.91
C PHE A 151 8.54 5.65 -10.67
N LYS A 152 9.85 5.44 -10.48
CA LYS A 152 10.80 6.54 -10.30
C LYS A 152 10.81 7.51 -11.50
N LYS A 153 10.73 6.99 -12.73
CA LYS A 153 10.58 7.82 -13.93
C LYS A 153 9.29 8.65 -13.93
N MET A 154 8.18 8.05 -13.49
CA MET A 154 6.91 8.74 -13.37
C MET A 154 7.00 9.91 -12.39
N VAL A 155 7.53 9.67 -11.18
CA VAL A 155 7.72 10.72 -10.17
C VAL A 155 8.64 11.82 -10.69
N LYS A 156 9.80 11.45 -11.27
CA LYS A 156 10.76 12.40 -11.84
C LYS A 156 10.10 13.35 -12.84
N LYS A 157 9.36 12.77 -13.79
CA LYS A 157 8.71 13.52 -14.86
C LYS A 157 7.56 14.41 -14.35
N LEU A 158 6.84 13.99 -13.31
CA LEU A 158 5.84 14.84 -12.63
C LEU A 158 6.52 16.01 -11.90
N HIS A 159 7.63 15.75 -11.20
CA HIS A 159 8.42 16.77 -10.50
C HIS A 159 9.02 17.82 -11.44
N GLU A 160 9.53 17.41 -12.61
CA GLU A 160 10.00 18.32 -13.67
C GLU A 160 8.91 19.32 -14.11
N ASN A 161 7.63 18.95 -13.95
CA ASN A 161 6.46 19.77 -14.26
C ASN A 161 5.79 20.36 -13.01
N ARG A 162 6.48 20.35 -11.87
CA ARG A 162 6.03 20.88 -10.57
C ARG A 162 4.72 20.25 -10.06
N ILE A 163 4.49 18.97 -10.37
CA ILE A 163 3.35 18.19 -9.86
C ILE A 163 3.86 17.26 -8.77
N GLU A 164 3.31 17.38 -7.56
CA GLU A 164 3.62 16.51 -6.43
C GLU A 164 2.92 15.16 -6.55
N VAL A 165 3.52 14.13 -5.92
CA VAL A 165 2.97 12.77 -5.85
C VAL A 165 2.66 12.43 -4.40
N ILE A 166 1.37 12.32 -4.09
CA ILE A 166 0.85 11.82 -2.83
C ILE A 166 0.42 10.36 -3.05
N MET A 167 0.82 9.47 -2.15
CA MET A 167 0.44 8.07 -2.22
C MET A 167 -0.67 7.74 -1.23
N ASP A 168 -1.73 7.12 -1.70
CA ASP A 168 -2.64 6.39 -0.82
C ASP A 168 -1.95 5.13 -0.30
N VAL A 169 -1.90 4.97 1.03
CA VAL A 169 -1.16 3.90 1.71
C VAL A 169 -2.05 3.15 2.69
N VAL A 170 -1.87 1.83 2.70
CA VAL A 170 -2.62 0.90 3.55
C VAL A 170 -1.65 0.19 4.47
N TYR A 171 -1.55 0.70 5.71
CA TYR A 171 -0.76 0.10 6.78
C TYR A 171 -1.62 -0.50 7.89
N ASN A 172 -2.95 -0.37 7.80
CA ASN A 172 -3.87 -0.77 8.86
C ASN A 172 -4.15 -2.30 8.84
N HIS A 173 -4.14 -2.94 7.67
CA HIS A 173 -4.35 -4.38 7.48
C HIS A 173 -3.45 -4.95 6.36
N THR A 174 -3.49 -6.27 6.20
CA THR A 174 -2.80 -6.99 5.11
C THR A 174 -3.74 -7.88 4.32
N ALA A 175 -3.26 -8.33 3.17
CA ALA A 175 -3.94 -9.31 2.33
C ALA A 175 -4.12 -10.71 2.91
N GLU A 176 -3.55 -11.01 4.09
CA GLU A 176 -3.65 -12.33 4.72
C GLU A 176 -5.01 -12.54 5.40
N GLY A 177 -5.83 -11.50 5.56
CA GLY A 177 -7.15 -11.58 6.19
C GLY A 177 -7.12 -12.21 7.59
N ASN A 178 -8.20 -12.86 7.98
CA ASN A 178 -8.36 -13.52 9.28
C ASN A 178 -7.72 -14.92 9.32
N GLN A 179 -7.98 -15.71 10.36
CA GLN A 179 -7.44 -17.06 10.54
C GLN A 179 -7.72 -18.04 9.39
N LEU A 180 -8.75 -17.79 8.57
CA LEU A 180 -9.10 -18.58 7.38
C LEU A 180 -8.59 -17.96 6.07
N GLY A 181 -7.77 -16.92 6.17
CA GLY A 181 -7.05 -16.37 5.02
C GLY A 181 -5.77 -17.16 4.70
N PRO A 182 -5.05 -16.78 3.65
CA PRO A 182 -3.84 -17.48 3.23
C PRO A 182 -2.65 -17.16 4.16
N THR A 183 -1.61 -18.00 4.09
CA THR A 183 -0.32 -17.78 4.75
C THR A 183 0.72 -17.49 3.67
N VAL A 184 1.09 -16.22 3.48
CA VAL A 184 1.95 -15.79 2.36
C VAL A 184 3.15 -14.95 2.77
N SER A 185 3.09 -14.28 3.93
CA SER A 185 4.15 -13.41 4.42
C SER A 185 4.14 -13.35 5.95
N PHE A 186 3.55 -12.31 6.53
CA PHE A 186 3.67 -11.98 7.95
C PHE A 186 3.17 -13.09 8.88
N ARG A 187 2.07 -13.76 8.53
CA ARG A 187 1.52 -14.89 9.30
C ARG A 187 2.50 -16.04 9.42
N GLY A 188 3.19 -16.36 8.33
CA GLY A 188 4.18 -17.44 8.30
C GLY A 188 5.52 -17.05 8.94
N LEU A 189 5.79 -15.75 9.06
CA LEU A 189 7.04 -15.23 9.62
C LEU A 189 6.96 -15.11 11.16
N ASP A 190 5.98 -14.36 11.67
CA ASP A 190 5.76 -14.17 13.12
C ASP A 190 4.34 -13.61 13.40
N ASN A 191 3.33 -14.48 13.36
CA ASN A 191 1.93 -14.07 13.44
C ASN A 191 1.58 -13.17 14.67
N PRO A 192 1.99 -13.52 15.90
CA PRO A 192 1.68 -12.70 17.08
C PRO A 192 2.41 -11.36 17.12
N ALA A 193 3.56 -11.22 16.45
CA ALA A 193 4.26 -9.95 16.37
C ALA A 193 3.60 -8.98 15.39
N TYR A 194 3.14 -9.48 14.24
CA TYR A 194 2.60 -8.62 13.18
C TYR A 194 1.14 -8.23 13.37
N TYR A 195 0.32 -9.09 13.96
CA TYR A 195 -1.13 -8.90 13.99
C TYR A 195 -1.68 -8.72 15.39
N ARG A 196 -2.72 -7.89 15.50
CA ARG A 196 -3.51 -7.79 16.73
C ARG A 196 -4.34 -9.05 16.91
N LEU A 197 -3.94 -9.90 17.83
CA LEU A 197 -4.69 -11.10 18.20
C LEU A 197 -5.68 -10.78 19.32
N ASN A 198 -6.76 -11.55 19.37
CA ASN A 198 -7.72 -11.48 20.46
C ASN A 198 -7.06 -11.95 21.76
N GLU A 199 -7.20 -11.17 22.84
CA GLU A 199 -6.51 -11.43 24.11
C GLU A 199 -7.00 -12.70 24.82
N GLU A 200 -8.31 -13.00 24.71
CA GLU A 200 -8.91 -14.18 25.35
C GLU A 200 -8.66 -15.45 24.51
N ASN A 201 -8.61 -15.31 23.19
CA ASN A 201 -8.36 -16.40 22.27
C ASN A 201 -7.43 -15.97 21.11
N PRO A 202 -6.10 -16.06 21.30
CA PRO A 202 -5.11 -15.62 20.32
C PRO A 202 -5.14 -16.34 18.97
N ARG A 203 -5.99 -17.36 18.81
CA ARG A 203 -6.31 -17.94 17.50
C ARG A 203 -6.94 -16.92 16.54
N TYR A 204 -7.73 -15.99 17.09
CA TYR A 204 -8.50 -15.02 16.30
C TYR A 204 -7.84 -13.63 16.27
N TYR A 205 -8.20 -12.85 15.25
CA TYR A 205 -7.67 -11.52 15.00
C TYR A 205 -8.68 -10.47 15.47
N ASN A 206 -8.19 -9.38 16.07
CA ASN A 206 -8.98 -8.18 16.28
C ASN A 206 -9.03 -7.40 14.97
N ASP A 207 -10.24 -7.23 14.44
CA ASP A 207 -10.48 -6.60 13.15
C ASP A 207 -11.14 -5.23 13.33
N PHE A 208 -10.34 -4.17 13.30
CA PHE A 208 -10.80 -2.78 13.33
C PHE A 208 -10.92 -2.16 11.94
N THR A 209 -10.57 -2.91 10.89
CA THR A 209 -10.51 -2.45 9.49
C THR A 209 -11.66 -3.01 8.65
N GLY A 210 -12.29 -4.09 9.12
CA GLY A 210 -13.33 -4.83 8.40
C GLY A 210 -12.77 -5.75 7.31
N THR A 211 -11.48 -6.07 7.36
CA THR A 211 -10.78 -6.85 6.32
C THR A 211 -10.23 -8.19 6.82
N GLY A 212 -10.53 -8.54 8.08
CA GLY A 212 -10.17 -9.78 8.73
C GLY A 212 -8.96 -9.70 9.66
N ASN A 213 -8.12 -8.67 9.57
CA ASN A 213 -7.01 -8.45 10.50
C ASN A 213 -6.71 -6.96 10.69
N SER A 214 -5.97 -6.64 11.74
CA SER A 214 -5.33 -5.33 11.91
C SER A 214 -3.87 -5.53 12.29
N LEU A 215 -2.97 -4.74 11.70
CA LEU A 215 -1.55 -4.75 12.05
C LEU A 215 -1.34 -4.21 13.47
N ASP A 216 -0.41 -4.83 14.21
CA ASP A 216 -0.07 -4.40 15.57
C ASP A 216 1.06 -3.36 15.58
N VAL A 217 0.68 -2.11 15.35
CA VAL A 217 1.60 -0.96 15.43
C VAL A 217 2.13 -0.68 16.84
N SER A 218 1.65 -1.38 17.87
CA SER A 218 2.25 -1.30 19.21
C SER A 218 3.53 -2.13 19.33
N HIS A 219 3.72 -3.11 18.43
CA HIS A 219 4.93 -3.91 18.37
C HIS A 219 6.07 -3.12 17.70
N PRO A 220 7.24 -2.94 18.34
CA PRO A 220 8.31 -2.06 17.83
C PRO A 220 8.79 -2.39 16.42
N GLN A 221 8.84 -3.68 16.07
CA GLN A 221 9.29 -4.15 14.75
C GLN A 221 8.26 -3.89 13.65
N VAL A 222 6.96 -3.87 13.98
CA VAL A 222 5.89 -3.50 13.03
C VAL A 222 5.89 -1.99 12.83
N LEU A 223 6.03 -1.23 13.91
CA LEU A 223 6.20 0.22 13.83
C LEU A 223 7.43 0.60 13.00
N GLN A 224 8.56 -0.08 13.23
CA GLN A 224 9.77 0.09 12.44
C GLN A 224 9.52 -0.24 10.96
N LEU A 225 8.86 -1.35 10.65
CA LEU A 225 8.53 -1.75 9.28
C LEU A 225 7.75 -0.65 8.54
N ILE A 226 6.74 -0.07 9.18
CA ILE A 226 5.92 1.00 8.59
C ILE A 226 6.76 2.27 8.41
N MET A 227 7.52 2.68 9.43
CA MET A 227 8.36 3.87 9.34
C MET A 227 9.46 3.74 8.28
N ASP A 228 10.09 2.57 8.17
CA ASP A 228 11.07 2.29 7.12
C ASP A 228 10.42 2.28 5.73
N SER A 229 9.18 1.82 5.61
CA SER A 229 8.42 1.92 4.36
C SER A 229 8.13 3.37 3.98
N LEU A 230 7.63 4.19 4.92
CA LEU A 230 7.41 5.62 4.69
C LEU A 230 8.70 6.33 4.27
N ARG A 231 9.80 6.12 5.00
CA ARG A 231 11.12 6.67 4.65
C ARG A 231 11.61 6.19 3.29
N TYR A 232 11.37 4.92 2.93
CA TYR A 232 11.73 4.40 1.62
C TYR A 232 10.98 5.14 0.49
N TRP A 233 9.67 5.30 0.63
CA TRP A 233 8.86 6.01 -0.36
C TRP A 233 9.27 7.48 -0.49
N VAL A 234 9.62 8.14 0.61
CA VAL A 234 10.15 9.51 0.58
C VAL A 234 11.57 9.54 0.00
N SER A 235 12.55 8.94 0.66
CA SER A 235 13.97 9.14 0.34
C SER A 235 14.42 8.42 -0.94
N ILE A 236 13.84 7.27 -1.28
CA ILE A 236 14.28 6.45 -2.42
C ILE A 236 13.37 6.63 -3.62
N MET A 237 12.06 6.81 -3.39
CA MET A 237 11.05 6.91 -4.45
C MET A 237 10.55 8.35 -4.69
N HIS A 238 11.00 9.31 -3.89
CA HIS A 238 10.71 10.75 -4.00
C HIS A 238 9.23 11.12 -3.88
N VAL A 239 8.45 10.33 -3.14
CA VAL A 239 7.06 10.65 -2.82
C VAL A 239 6.99 11.89 -1.92
N ASP A 240 6.03 12.77 -2.18
CA ASP A 240 5.87 14.08 -1.55
C ASP A 240 4.86 14.08 -0.38
N GLY A 241 4.14 12.99 -0.21
CA GLY A 241 3.22 12.80 0.89
C GLY A 241 2.43 11.51 0.84
N PHE A 242 1.63 11.30 1.88
CA PHE A 242 0.81 10.11 2.05
C PHE A 242 -0.61 10.47 2.45
N ARG A 243 -1.58 9.74 1.89
CA ARG A 243 -2.94 9.65 2.41
C ARG A 243 -3.12 8.28 3.07
N PHE A 244 -3.33 8.28 4.38
CA PHE A 244 -3.46 7.07 5.19
C PHE A 244 -4.91 6.59 5.19
N ASP A 245 -5.13 5.43 4.60
CA ASP A 245 -6.37 4.66 4.70
C ASP A 245 -6.61 4.20 6.14
N LEU A 246 -7.85 4.34 6.63
CA LEU A 246 -8.31 4.00 7.98
C LEU A 246 -7.30 4.36 9.09
N ALA A 247 -6.83 5.61 9.07
CA ALA A 247 -5.70 6.06 9.88
C ALA A 247 -5.92 5.87 11.39
N ALA A 248 -7.17 5.86 11.87
CA ALA A 248 -7.48 5.62 13.28
C ALA A 248 -6.99 4.24 13.77
N THR A 249 -6.92 3.23 12.89
CA THR A 249 -6.38 1.91 13.24
C THR A 249 -4.91 1.98 13.66
N LEU A 250 -4.13 2.87 13.02
CA LEU A 250 -2.71 3.09 13.33
C LEU A 250 -2.50 3.85 14.64
N ALA A 251 -3.57 4.45 15.18
CA ALA A 251 -3.56 5.16 16.45
C ALA A 251 -4.07 4.30 17.62
N ARG A 252 -4.43 3.03 17.37
CA ARG A 252 -4.93 2.15 18.43
C ARG A 252 -3.80 1.67 19.34
N GLN A 253 -4.00 1.79 20.65
CA GLN A 253 -3.25 1.04 21.66
C GLN A 253 -4.26 0.22 22.46
N PHE A 254 -4.09 -1.11 22.47
CA PHE A 254 -5.09 -2.06 22.99
C PHE A 254 -6.44 -1.90 22.26
N TYR A 255 -7.51 -1.49 22.97
CA TYR A 255 -8.86 -1.28 22.40
C TYR A 255 -9.23 0.20 22.19
N ALA A 256 -8.40 1.13 22.68
CA ALA A 256 -8.67 2.57 22.61
C ALA A 256 -7.87 3.22 21.47
N VAL A 257 -8.45 4.25 20.86
CA VAL A 257 -7.70 5.16 20.00
C VAL A 257 -7.10 6.24 20.89
N ASP A 258 -5.78 6.33 20.93
CA ASP A 258 -5.06 7.37 21.68
C ASP A 258 -4.42 8.35 20.68
N ARG A 259 -4.71 9.64 20.83
CA ARG A 259 -4.08 10.70 20.02
C ARG A 259 -2.55 10.73 20.22
N LEU A 260 -2.06 10.25 21.37
CA LEU A 260 -0.64 10.08 21.70
C LEU A 260 -0.12 8.69 21.36
N SER A 261 -0.65 8.07 20.29
CA SER A 261 -0.11 6.79 19.84
C SER A 261 1.37 6.94 19.48
N ALA A 262 2.17 5.95 19.88
CA ALA A 262 3.59 5.87 19.53
C ALA A 262 3.86 6.05 18.02
N PHE A 263 2.89 5.68 17.17
CA PHE A 263 2.96 5.91 15.73
C PHE A 263 3.02 7.40 15.36
N PHE A 264 2.10 8.23 15.88
CA PHE A 264 2.08 9.66 15.56
C PHE A 264 3.26 10.41 16.17
N ASP A 265 3.67 10.06 17.39
CA ASP A 265 4.86 10.64 18.02
C ASP A 265 6.11 10.34 17.17
N VAL A 266 6.24 9.10 16.69
CA VAL A 266 7.38 8.69 15.86
C VAL A 266 7.35 9.38 14.50
N ILE A 267 6.18 9.56 13.88
CA ILE A 267 6.05 10.35 12.64
C ILE A 267 6.47 11.80 12.86
N HIS A 268 6.00 12.43 13.94
CA HIS A 268 6.22 13.86 14.17
C HIS A 268 7.69 14.19 14.45
N GLN A 269 8.43 13.28 15.10
CA GLN A 269 9.87 13.45 15.36
C GLN A 269 10.77 12.99 14.21
N ASP A 270 10.23 12.27 13.21
CA ASP A 270 11.05 11.69 12.16
C ASP A 270 11.55 12.77 11.18
N PRO A 271 12.87 12.91 10.95
CA PRO A 271 13.43 14.01 10.16
C PRO A 271 13.13 13.92 8.66
N VAL A 272 12.57 12.81 8.17
CA VAL A 272 12.21 12.60 6.76
C VAL A 272 10.70 12.69 6.58
N VAL A 273 9.94 11.96 7.41
CA VAL A 273 8.48 11.85 7.27
C VAL A 273 7.76 13.11 7.77
N SER A 274 8.32 13.85 8.74
CA SER A 274 7.72 15.11 9.21
C SER A 274 7.76 16.24 8.17
N GLU A 275 8.59 16.13 7.13
CA GLU A 275 8.78 17.13 6.09
C GLU A 275 7.86 16.94 4.87
N VAL A 276 7.03 15.88 4.86
CA VAL A 276 6.12 15.58 3.73
C VAL A 276 4.66 15.81 4.10
N LYS A 277 3.77 15.83 3.09
CA LYS A 277 2.33 15.98 3.32
C LYS A 277 1.75 14.71 3.96
N LEU A 278 1.01 14.86 5.05
CA LEU A 278 0.33 13.74 5.73
C LEU A 278 -1.17 14.02 5.77
N ILE A 279 -1.95 13.17 5.11
CA ILE A 279 -3.42 13.23 5.02
C ILE A 279 -3.96 11.96 5.67
N ALA A 280 -5.01 12.07 6.46
CA ALA A 280 -5.59 10.92 7.15
C ALA A 280 -7.05 10.74 6.76
N GLU A 281 -7.47 9.49 6.59
CA GLU A 281 -8.87 9.11 6.80
C GLU A 281 -9.10 8.98 8.31
N PRO A 282 -9.76 9.96 8.96
CA PRO A 282 -9.75 10.09 10.41
C PRO A 282 -10.81 9.21 11.07
N TRP A 283 -10.93 7.96 10.62
CA TRP A 283 -11.82 6.98 11.20
C TRP A 283 -11.35 5.53 10.93
N ASP A 284 -11.93 4.57 11.65
CA ASP A 284 -11.91 3.15 11.33
C ASP A 284 -13.28 2.51 11.62
N VAL A 285 -13.48 1.22 11.31
CA VAL A 285 -14.79 0.56 11.51
C VAL A 285 -14.99 0.05 12.93
N GLY A 286 -13.94 0.12 13.78
CA GLY A 286 -13.98 -0.35 15.15
C GLY A 286 -14.78 0.57 16.08
N PRO A 287 -15.21 0.07 17.25
CA PRO A 287 -15.80 0.92 18.29
C PRO A 287 -14.86 2.08 18.65
N GLY A 288 -15.42 3.30 18.75
CA GLY A 288 -14.64 4.51 19.01
C GLY A 288 -13.73 4.94 17.84
N GLY A 289 -13.93 4.37 16.65
CA GLY A 289 -13.09 4.62 15.48
C GLY A 289 -13.17 6.04 14.91
N TYR A 290 -14.25 6.80 15.16
CA TYR A 290 -14.44 8.14 14.58
C TYR A 290 -13.57 9.21 15.28
N GLN A 291 -12.57 9.74 14.56
CA GLN A 291 -11.52 10.64 15.08
C GLN A 291 -11.43 11.97 14.30
N VAL A 292 -12.52 12.44 13.69
CA VAL A 292 -12.54 13.74 12.99
C VAL A 292 -12.26 14.88 13.98
N GLY A 293 -11.22 15.69 13.72
CA GLY A 293 -10.78 16.76 14.65
C GLY A 293 -10.11 16.24 15.93
N ASN A 294 -9.91 14.91 15.96
CA ASN A 294 -9.04 14.06 16.75
C ASN A 294 -7.58 14.47 16.98
#